data_AF-A0A0B2WRG2-F1
#
_entry.id   AF-A0A0B2WRG2-F1
#
_cell.length_a   1.000
_cell.length_b   1.000
_cell.length_c   1.000
_cell.angle_alpha   90.00
_cell.angle_beta   90.00
_cell.angle_gamma   90.00
#
_symmetry.space_group_name_H-M   'P 1'
#
loop_
_entity.id
_entity.type
_entity.pdbx_description
1 polymer ?
#
loop_
_entity_poly.entity_id
_entity_poly.type
_entity_poly.pdbx_seq_one_letter_code
_entity_poly.pdbx_strand_id
1 'polypeptide(L)'
;MPIPFLMYVIGHGPPDWLRDNAYTILTVTTTVTLLYFLKRWTSGRLNTSEKNLHGRVIMFTGGTSGIGALAAQEMATRGAQIILLTQTPPSDPFLVEYIQDMRHRSNNQLIYAEQVDLSSLHSIRKFATKWIDNAPPRRLDMIVLCAATMTPPGGKRRQTKEGIEETWMVNYLANFHLLAILSPAIKAQPFDRDVRIIMATCSSYIGSPSLREPTVDGSWSPSTAYARSKLALTVFGQAFQKHLDTYKRPDQLPMNAKVIFVDPGPSRTPGMRRWLTRGSLFGLAIYVLGYAFPWLLLKSPFRGAQSILYAAMESSLAVGHGGRLIKECMEVDFARGDLRDDEMAKKLWEESDALIERTENASAKARAAEKAAKDKEDEKKKEKERVEEIEGLVDTIRKGKQKQKQKRETDSRKLKSGKEKM
;
A
#
# COMPACT_ATOMS: atom_id res chain seq x y z
N MET A 1 -37.33 -34.08 2.44
CA MET A 1 -38.58 -33.76 1.72
C MET A 1 -39.63 -33.39 2.77
N PRO A 2 -40.20 -32.17 2.75
CA PRO A 2 -41.07 -31.68 3.83
C PRO A 2 -42.51 -32.24 3.79
N ILE A 3 -42.93 -32.86 2.69
CA ILE A 3 -44.33 -33.26 2.44
C ILE A 3 -44.82 -34.35 3.41
N PRO A 4 -44.08 -35.45 3.68
CA PRO A 4 -44.54 -36.46 4.64
C PRO A 4 -44.64 -35.94 6.07
N PHE A 5 -43.72 -35.05 6.46
CA PHE A 5 -43.75 -34.40 7.78
C PHE A 5 -44.95 -33.46 7.92
N LEU A 6 -45.25 -32.66 6.89
CA LEU A 6 -46.42 -31.79 6.88
C LEU A 6 -47.73 -32.58 6.93
N MET A 7 -47.85 -33.67 6.16
CA MET A 7 -49.03 -34.55 6.19
C MET A 7 -49.22 -35.22 7.56
N TYR A 8 -48.12 -35.65 8.20
CA TYR A 8 -48.14 -36.19 9.56
C TYR A 8 -48.60 -35.14 10.58
N VAL A 9 -48.07 -33.91 10.51
CA VAL A 9 -48.44 -32.82 11.42
C VAL A 9 -49.92 -32.43 11.26
N ILE A 10 -50.46 -32.47 10.04
CA ILE A 10 -51.87 -32.17 9.78
C ILE A 10 -52.78 -33.29 10.32
N GLY A 11 -52.39 -34.56 10.14
CA GLY A 11 -53.19 -35.71 10.57
C GLY A 11 -53.11 -36.05 12.06
N HIS A 12 -51.97 -35.79 12.71
CA HIS A 12 -51.67 -36.22 14.08
C HIS A 12 -51.27 -35.08 15.03
N GLY A 13 -51.24 -33.83 14.56
CA GLY A 13 -50.73 -32.68 15.31
C GLY A 13 -49.20 -32.63 15.35
N PRO A 14 -48.61 -31.57 15.93
CA PRO A 14 -47.16 -31.44 16.03
C PRO A 14 -46.58 -32.59 16.88
N PRO A 15 -45.43 -33.19 16.50
CA PRO A 15 -44.77 -34.22 17.29
C PRO A 15 -44.47 -33.75 18.72
N ASP A 16 -44.44 -34.66 19.68
CA ASP A 16 -44.22 -34.32 21.10
C ASP A 16 -42.89 -33.61 21.32
N TRP A 17 -41.81 -34.06 20.66
CA TRP A 17 -40.51 -33.38 20.73
C TRP A 17 -40.55 -31.92 20.23
N LEU A 18 -41.46 -31.58 19.32
CA LEU A 18 -41.63 -30.21 18.81
C LEU A 18 -42.40 -29.34 19.81
N ARG A 19 -43.39 -29.91 20.52
CA ARG A 19 -44.15 -29.22 21.56
C ARG A 19 -43.29 -29.02 22.81
N ASP A 20 -42.62 -30.08 23.26
CA ASP A 20 -41.80 -30.09 24.47
C ASP A 20 -40.61 -29.13 24.36
N ASN A 21 -40.08 -28.95 23.15
CA ASN A 21 -38.98 -28.03 22.86
C ASN A 21 -39.43 -26.76 22.14
N ALA A 22 -40.74 -26.44 22.07
CA ALA A 22 -41.24 -25.33 21.27
C ALA A 22 -40.59 -24.00 21.62
N TYR A 23 -40.40 -23.72 22.91
CA TYR A 23 -39.72 -22.52 23.39
C TYR A 23 -38.24 -22.48 22.98
N THR A 24 -37.52 -23.60 23.14
CA THR A 24 -36.11 -23.73 22.73
C THR A 24 -35.96 -23.56 21.21
N ILE A 25 -36.84 -24.16 20.43
CA ILE A 25 -36.83 -24.04 18.96
C ILE A 25 -37.13 -22.60 18.55
N LEU A 26 -38.14 -21.96 19.15
CA LEU A 26 -38.49 -20.57 18.86
C LEU A 26 -37.34 -19.61 19.21
N THR A 27 -36.74 -19.76 20.39
CA THR A 27 -35.61 -18.91 20.81
C THR A 27 -34.40 -19.11 19.91
N VAL A 28 -33.99 -20.35 19.64
CA VAL A 28 -32.85 -20.66 18.75
C VAL A 28 -33.10 -20.14 17.33
N THR A 29 -34.27 -20.41 16.74
CA THR A 29 -34.59 -19.93 15.38
C THR A 29 -34.61 -18.41 15.31
N THR A 30 -35.18 -17.74 16.31
CA THR A 30 -35.18 -16.26 16.40
C THR A 30 -33.76 -15.73 16.51
N THR A 31 -32.94 -16.30 17.40
CA THR A 31 -31.53 -15.89 17.58
C THR A 31 -30.71 -16.10 16.30
N VAL A 32 -30.81 -17.26 15.66
CA VAL A 32 -30.10 -17.54 14.40
C VAL A 32 -30.54 -16.59 13.29
N THR A 33 -31.84 -16.30 13.20
CA THR A 33 -32.39 -15.36 12.22
C THR A 33 -31.86 -13.95 12.45
N LEU A 34 -31.85 -13.48 13.70
CA LEU A 34 -31.28 -12.18 14.07
C LEU A 34 -29.78 -12.11 13.76
N LEU A 35 -29.01 -13.14 14.10
CA LEU A 35 -27.58 -13.22 13.80
C LEU A 35 -27.32 -13.23 12.29
N TYR A 36 -28.16 -13.93 11.51
CA TYR A 36 -28.07 -13.93 10.05
C TYR A 36 -28.31 -12.54 9.47
N PHE A 37 -29.39 -11.85 9.87
CA PHE A 37 -29.67 -10.49 9.39
C PHE A 37 -28.61 -9.49 9.85
N LEU A 38 -28.12 -9.59 11.09
CA LEU A 38 -27.00 -8.80 11.57
C LEU A 38 -25.75 -9.03 10.72
N LYS A 39 -25.40 -10.29 10.43
CA LYS A 39 -24.25 -10.61 9.58
C LYS A 39 -24.44 -10.09 8.15
N ARG A 40 -25.65 -10.19 7.61
CA ARG A 40 -26.00 -9.68 6.26
C ARG A 40 -25.83 -8.16 6.20
N TRP A 41 -26.25 -7.45 7.24
CA TRP A 41 -26.13 -6.00 7.38
C TRP A 41 -24.67 -5.57 7.52
N THR A 42 -23.90 -6.16 8.45
CA THR A 42 -22.49 -5.82 8.68
C THR A 42 -21.60 -6.17 7.48
N SER A 43 -22.00 -7.14 6.66
CA SER A 43 -21.27 -7.50 5.45
C SER A 43 -21.38 -6.47 4.33
N GLY A 44 -22.34 -5.55 4.39
CA GLY A 44 -22.49 -4.51 3.40
C GLY A 44 -23.00 -4.98 2.03
N ARG A 45 -23.09 -4.03 1.09
CA ARG A 45 -23.56 -4.29 -0.28
C ARG A 45 -22.44 -4.85 -1.17
N LEU A 46 -22.84 -5.61 -2.19
CA LEU A 46 -21.94 -6.10 -3.24
C LEU A 46 -22.06 -5.17 -4.45
N ASN A 47 -20.96 -5.00 -5.17
CA ASN A 47 -20.98 -4.36 -6.47
C ASN A 47 -21.71 -5.29 -7.46
N THR A 48 -22.72 -4.75 -8.14
CA THR A 48 -23.51 -5.48 -9.15
C THR A 48 -23.01 -5.25 -10.57
N SER A 49 -22.03 -4.37 -10.76
CA SER A 49 -21.49 -4.10 -12.09
C SER A 49 -20.72 -5.31 -12.63
N GLU A 50 -21.04 -5.71 -13.86
CA GLU A 50 -20.36 -6.80 -14.60
C GLU A 50 -19.34 -6.27 -15.63
N LYS A 51 -18.96 -4.99 -15.52
CA LYS A 51 -18.07 -4.34 -16.51
C LYS A 51 -16.70 -5.02 -16.59
N ASN A 52 -16.34 -5.47 -17.80
CA ASN A 52 -14.99 -5.92 -18.08
C ASN A 52 -13.99 -4.75 -18.14
N LEU A 53 -12.76 -5.01 -17.71
CA LEU A 53 -11.68 -4.02 -17.60
C LEU A 53 -10.52 -4.29 -18.56
N HIS A 54 -10.74 -5.10 -19.60
CA HIS A 54 -9.74 -5.36 -20.63
C HIS A 54 -9.14 -4.08 -21.21
N GLY A 55 -7.81 -4.08 -21.32
CA GLY A 55 -7.04 -2.96 -21.84
C GLY A 55 -6.96 -1.75 -20.91
N ARG A 56 -7.57 -1.77 -19.72
CA ARG A 56 -7.40 -0.71 -18.71
C ARG A 56 -6.10 -0.92 -17.94
N VAL A 57 -5.34 0.15 -17.74
CA VAL A 57 -4.13 0.13 -16.91
C VAL A 57 -4.44 0.75 -15.54
N ILE A 58 -4.28 -0.05 -14.49
CA ILE A 58 -4.65 0.31 -13.11
C ILE A 58 -3.42 0.22 -12.21
N MET A 59 -3.05 1.36 -11.63
CA MET A 59 -1.98 1.48 -10.66
C MET A 59 -2.55 1.35 -9.25
N PHE A 60 -1.92 0.56 -8.38
CA PHE A 60 -2.36 0.34 -7.00
C PHE A 60 -1.27 0.69 -6.00
N THR A 61 -1.58 1.54 -5.01
CA THR A 61 -0.87 1.50 -3.73
C THR A 61 -1.64 0.59 -2.76
N GLY A 62 -0.94 -0.29 -2.06
CA GLY A 62 -1.57 -1.21 -1.10
C GLY A 62 -2.33 -2.38 -1.75
N GLY A 63 -1.98 -2.76 -2.99
CA GLY A 63 -2.59 -3.86 -3.73
C GLY A 63 -2.11 -5.27 -3.35
N THR A 64 -1.34 -5.42 -2.26
CA THR A 64 -0.76 -6.70 -1.82
C THR A 64 -1.34 -7.24 -0.51
N SER A 65 -2.22 -6.47 0.15
CA SER A 65 -2.84 -6.91 1.41
C SER A 65 -4.25 -6.39 1.59
N GLY A 66 -5.06 -7.14 2.35
CA GLY A 66 -6.38 -6.72 2.81
C GLY A 66 -7.33 -6.36 1.66
N ILE A 67 -7.93 -5.16 1.76
CA ILE A 67 -8.95 -4.69 0.81
C ILE A 67 -8.35 -4.45 -0.57
N GLY A 68 -7.18 -3.81 -0.65
CA GLY A 68 -6.52 -3.48 -1.91
C GLY A 68 -6.11 -4.71 -2.71
N ALA A 69 -5.64 -5.77 -2.03
CA ALA A 69 -5.33 -7.05 -2.68
C ALA A 69 -6.55 -7.67 -3.39
N LEU A 70 -7.71 -7.67 -2.72
CA LEU A 70 -8.90 -8.26 -3.32
C LEU A 70 -9.51 -7.36 -4.40
N ALA A 71 -9.44 -6.04 -4.24
CA ALA A 71 -9.81 -5.12 -5.32
C ALA A 71 -8.93 -5.33 -6.57
N ALA A 72 -7.61 -5.41 -6.39
CA ALA A 72 -6.67 -5.66 -7.48
C ALA A 72 -6.89 -7.02 -8.14
N GLN A 73 -7.15 -8.08 -7.35
CA GLN A 73 -7.46 -9.42 -7.87
C GLN A 73 -8.72 -9.40 -8.73
N GLU A 74 -9.81 -8.81 -8.22
CA GLU A 74 -11.09 -8.75 -8.91
C GLU A 74 -10.99 -7.94 -10.21
N MET A 75 -10.22 -6.85 -10.22
CA MET A 75 -9.95 -6.09 -11.44
C MET A 75 -9.07 -6.86 -12.42
N ALA A 76 -8.08 -7.62 -11.93
CA ALA A 76 -7.24 -8.49 -12.75
C ALA A 76 -8.06 -9.62 -13.41
N THR A 77 -8.96 -10.27 -12.66
CA THR A 77 -9.88 -11.31 -13.18
C THR A 77 -10.80 -10.76 -14.27
N ARG A 78 -11.06 -9.45 -14.27
CA ARG A 78 -11.82 -8.74 -15.33
C ARG A 78 -10.94 -8.25 -16.48
N GLY A 79 -9.68 -8.68 -16.53
CA GLY A 79 -8.77 -8.41 -17.65
C GLY A 79 -7.99 -7.09 -17.58
N ALA A 80 -8.02 -6.38 -16.45
CA ALA A 80 -7.23 -5.16 -16.29
C ALA A 80 -5.73 -5.48 -16.23
N GLN A 81 -4.90 -4.59 -16.77
CA GLN A 81 -3.47 -4.58 -16.48
C GLN A 81 -3.24 -3.95 -15.12
N ILE A 82 -2.66 -4.70 -14.18
CA ILE A 82 -2.42 -4.25 -12.81
C ILE A 82 -0.95 -3.89 -12.62
N ILE A 83 -0.69 -2.72 -12.03
CA ILE A 83 0.64 -2.26 -11.64
C ILE A 83 0.63 -2.03 -10.14
N LEU A 84 1.18 -3.00 -9.41
CA LEU A 84 1.30 -2.98 -7.96
C LEU A 84 2.50 -2.13 -7.56
N LEU A 85 2.26 -1.02 -6.86
CA LEU A 85 3.31 -0.24 -6.22
C LEU A 85 3.60 -0.84 -4.85
N THR A 86 4.78 -1.43 -4.70
CA THR A 86 5.16 -2.23 -3.53
C THR A 86 6.38 -1.65 -2.83
N GLN A 87 6.38 -1.67 -1.50
CA GLN A 87 7.54 -1.27 -0.70
C GLN A 87 8.76 -2.17 -1.01
N THR A 88 8.49 -3.47 -1.07
CA THR A 88 9.47 -4.50 -1.38
C THR A 88 9.89 -4.44 -2.85
N PRO A 89 11.18 -4.64 -3.18
CA PRO A 89 11.64 -4.69 -4.57
C PRO A 89 10.98 -5.83 -5.37
N PRO A 90 10.74 -5.65 -6.68
CA PRO A 90 10.17 -6.68 -7.57
C PRO A 90 10.96 -7.99 -7.64
N SER A 91 12.24 -7.98 -7.24
CA SER A 91 13.10 -9.17 -7.19
C SER A 91 12.88 -10.02 -5.94
N ASP A 92 12.07 -9.57 -4.98
CA ASP A 92 11.79 -10.32 -3.76
C ASP A 92 11.00 -11.60 -4.04
N PRO A 93 11.45 -12.77 -3.54
CA PRO A 93 10.81 -14.05 -3.84
C PRO A 93 9.33 -14.12 -3.47
N PHE A 94 8.92 -13.55 -2.33
CA PHE A 94 7.52 -13.58 -1.89
C PHE A 94 6.63 -12.71 -2.77
N LEU A 95 7.14 -11.56 -3.21
CA LEU A 95 6.41 -10.71 -4.14
C LEU A 95 6.27 -11.38 -5.52
N VAL A 96 7.32 -12.04 -6.00
CA VAL A 96 7.27 -12.81 -7.25
C VAL A 96 6.22 -13.93 -7.16
N GLU A 97 6.24 -14.71 -6.08
CA GLU A 97 5.26 -15.78 -5.84
C GLU A 97 3.83 -15.22 -5.77
N TYR A 98 3.63 -14.13 -5.01
CA TYR A 98 2.33 -13.47 -4.92
C TYR A 98 1.80 -13.03 -6.29
N ILE A 99 2.65 -12.44 -7.14
CA ILE A 99 2.25 -12.02 -8.49
C ILE A 99 1.89 -13.23 -9.34
N GLN A 100 2.66 -14.32 -9.27
CA GLN A 100 2.35 -15.53 -10.04
C GLN A 100 1.04 -16.16 -9.59
N ASP A 101 0.81 -16.30 -8.29
CA ASP A 101 -0.49 -16.76 -7.75
C ASP A 101 -1.64 -15.86 -8.21
N MET A 102 -1.45 -14.55 -8.19
CA MET A 102 -2.44 -13.58 -8.68
C MET A 102 -2.77 -13.80 -10.16
N ARG A 103 -1.74 -14.03 -11.00
CA ARG A 103 -1.89 -14.33 -12.44
C ARG A 103 -2.60 -15.65 -12.68
N HIS A 104 -2.28 -16.69 -11.91
CA HIS A 104 -2.96 -17.99 -11.97
C HIS A 104 -4.44 -17.86 -11.58
N ARG A 105 -4.75 -17.23 -10.45
CA ARG A 105 -6.14 -17.06 -9.97
C ARG A 105 -7.00 -16.15 -10.85
N SER A 106 -6.39 -15.19 -11.55
CA SER A 106 -7.11 -14.29 -12.46
C SER A 106 -7.11 -14.75 -13.92
N ASN A 107 -6.33 -15.77 -14.27
CA ASN A 107 -6.00 -16.12 -15.64
C ASN A 107 -5.56 -14.90 -16.49
N ASN A 108 -4.74 -14.02 -15.90
CA ASN A 108 -4.31 -12.77 -16.51
C ASN A 108 -2.82 -12.53 -16.25
N GLN A 109 -2.02 -12.50 -17.31
CA GLN A 109 -0.56 -12.31 -17.23
C GLN A 109 -0.14 -10.84 -17.08
N LEU A 110 -1.06 -9.89 -17.27
CA LEU A 110 -0.81 -8.45 -17.25
C LEU A 110 -0.78 -7.88 -15.81
N ILE A 111 -0.06 -8.56 -14.91
CA ILE A 111 0.11 -8.14 -13.52
C ILE A 111 1.60 -7.88 -13.30
N TYR A 112 1.93 -6.67 -12.91
CA TYR A 112 3.30 -6.18 -12.74
C TYR A 112 3.47 -5.54 -11.36
N ALA A 113 4.71 -5.45 -10.89
CA ALA A 113 5.05 -4.68 -9.70
C ALA A 113 6.20 -3.71 -9.96
N GLU A 114 6.12 -2.53 -9.36
CA GLU A 114 7.18 -1.53 -9.36
C GLU A 114 7.47 -1.09 -7.91
N GLN A 115 8.76 -0.88 -7.58
CA GLN A 115 9.16 -0.55 -6.22
C GLN A 115 8.82 0.90 -5.88
N VAL A 116 7.96 1.09 -4.86
CA VAL A 116 7.63 2.37 -4.27
C VAL A 116 7.46 2.21 -2.76
N ASP A 117 8.46 2.64 -1.99
CA ASP A 117 8.32 2.79 -0.55
C ASP A 117 7.64 4.12 -0.22
N LEU A 118 6.37 4.07 0.18
CA LEU A 118 5.60 5.25 0.58
C LEU A 118 6.13 5.92 1.86
N SER A 119 7.09 5.32 2.57
CA SER A 119 7.77 5.96 3.70
C SER A 119 9.00 6.79 3.29
N SER A 120 9.36 6.85 2.00
CA SER A 120 10.46 7.67 1.48
C SER A 120 10.04 8.50 0.26
N LEU A 121 10.17 9.83 0.38
CA LEU A 121 9.91 10.76 -0.72
C LEU A 121 10.79 10.46 -1.94
N HIS A 122 12.06 10.10 -1.71
CA HIS A 122 12.96 9.74 -2.79
C HIS A 122 12.49 8.52 -3.59
N SER A 123 11.98 7.49 -2.92
CA SER A 123 11.46 6.30 -3.62
C SER A 123 10.27 6.66 -4.50
N ILE A 124 9.37 7.50 -3.99
CA ILE A 124 8.19 7.97 -4.72
C ILE A 124 8.61 8.80 -5.93
N ARG A 125 9.51 9.78 -5.73
CA ARG A 125 10.03 10.61 -6.82
C ARG A 125 10.70 9.79 -7.90
N LYS A 126 11.57 8.85 -7.53
CA LYS A 126 12.28 7.98 -8.49
C LYS A 126 11.33 7.19 -9.38
N PHE A 127 10.27 6.63 -8.81
CA PHE A 127 9.25 5.92 -9.58
C PHE A 127 8.42 6.88 -10.45
N ALA A 128 7.90 7.96 -9.85
CA ALA A 128 6.98 8.85 -10.54
C ALA A 128 7.66 9.61 -11.69
N THR A 129 8.91 10.05 -11.52
CA THR A 129 9.73 10.65 -12.60
C THR A 129 9.95 9.65 -13.74
N LYS A 130 10.43 8.43 -13.42
CA LYS A 130 10.56 7.35 -14.40
C LYS A 130 9.24 7.06 -15.14
N TRP A 131 8.09 7.18 -14.48
CA TRP A 131 6.78 7.00 -15.11
C TRP A 131 6.46 8.11 -16.12
N ILE A 132 6.62 9.38 -15.72
CA ILE A 132 6.30 10.53 -16.58
C ILE A 132 7.31 10.73 -17.72
N ASP A 133 8.55 10.25 -17.57
CA ASP A 133 9.61 10.36 -18.59
C ASP A 133 9.41 9.43 -19.79
N ASN A 134 8.40 8.57 -19.79
CA ASN A 134 8.09 7.71 -20.94
C ASN A 134 7.51 8.54 -22.09
N ALA A 135 8.12 8.42 -23.27
CA ALA A 135 7.64 9.00 -24.52
C ALA A 135 7.36 7.87 -25.54
N PRO A 136 6.09 7.66 -25.96
CA PRO A 136 4.88 8.38 -25.56
C PRO A 136 4.44 8.09 -24.11
N PRO A 137 3.62 8.98 -23.50
CA PRO A 137 3.10 8.77 -22.15
C PRO A 137 2.42 7.41 -21.99
N ARG A 138 2.76 6.69 -20.91
CA ARG A 138 2.12 5.41 -20.59
C ARG A 138 0.62 5.62 -20.37
N ARG A 139 -0.18 4.69 -20.89
CA ARG A 139 -1.61 4.64 -20.61
C ARG A 139 -1.83 4.48 -19.10
N LEU A 140 -2.73 5.27 -18.54
CA LEU A 140 -3.10 5.23 -17.13
C LEU A 140 -4.60 5.53 -17.00
N ASP A 141 -5.41 4.48 -16.81
CA ASP A 141 -6.86 4.64 -16.69
C ASP A 141 -7.27 4.82 -15.22
N MET A 142 -6.56 4.21 -14.27
CA MET A 142 -6.96 4.31 -12.87
C MET A 142 -5.75 4.31 -11.92
N ILE A 143 -5.86 5.07 -10.83
CA ILE A 143 -4.94 5.04 -9.70
C ILE A 143 -5.76 4.74 -8.44
N VAL A 144 -5.50 3.62 -7.78
CA VAL A 144 -6.16 3.23 -6.53
C VAL A 144 -5.21 3.45 -5.37
N LEU A 145 -5.49 4.48 -4.57
CA LEU A 145 -4.74 4.85 -3.39
C LEU A 145 -5.32 4.15 -2.16
N CYS A 146 -4.96 2.87 -1.98
CA CYS A 146 -5.46 2.01 -0.91
C CYS A 146 -4.44 1.75 0.21
N ALA A 147 -3.16 2.09 0.01
CA ALA A 147 -2.15 1.92 1.03
C ALA A 147 -2.47 2.73 2.28
N ALA A 148 -2.35 2.09 3.43
CA ALA A 148 -2.43 2.76 4.71
C ALA A 148 -1.64 1.99 5.78
N THR A 149 -1.06 2.74 6.70
CA THR A 149 -0.51 2.25 7.95
C THR A 149 -1.32 2.79 9.12
N MET A 150 -1.31 2.05 10.22
CA MET A 150 -1.98 2.44 11.45
C MET A 150 -1.17 1.93 12.63
N THR A 151 -0.85 2.83 13.56
CA THR A 151 -0.24 2.46 14.83
C THR A 151 -1.31 1.86 15.74
N PRO A 152 -1.09 0.67 16.34
CA PRO A 152 -2.06 0.07 17.26
C PRO A 152 -2.23 0.90 18.55
N PRO A 153 -3.35 0.76 19.27
CA PRO A 153 -3.56 1.45 20.54
C PRO A 153 -2.47 1.10 21.56
N GLY A 154 -1.89 2.12 22.20
CA GLY A 154 -0.74 1.95 23.10
C GLY A 154 0.61 1.83 22.40
N GLY A 155 0.64 1.82 21.05
CA GLY A 155 1.87 1.92 20.28
C GLY A 155 2.51 3.30 20.38
N LYS A 156 3.84 3.36 20.23
CA LYS A 156 4.60 4.61 20.24
C LYS A 156 4.58 5.28 18.86
N ARG A 157 4.69 6.61 18.84
CA ARG A 157 4.89 7.40 17.62
C ARG A 157 6.11 6.89 16.87
N ARG A 158 5.94 6.60 15.57
CA ARG A 158 7.03 6.20 14.68
C ARG A 158 7.32 7.31 13.67
N GLN A 159 8.58 7.42 13.28
CA GLN A 159 9.03 8.33 12.24
C GLN A 159 9.68 7.54 11.12
N THR A 160 9.58 8.07 9.90
CA THR A 160 10.32 7.57 8.75
C THR A 160 11.80 7.95 8.87
N LYS A 161 12.65 7.41 7.99
CA LYS A 161 14.07 7.78 7.91
C LYS A 161 14.28 9.28 7.67
N GLU A 162 13.27 9.92 7.09
CA GLU A 162 13.25 11.34 6.74
C GLU A 162 12.66 12.22 7.87
N GLY A 163 12.34 11.64 9.03
CA GLY A 163 11.91 12.37 10.23
C GLY A 163 10.41 12.71 10.30
N ILE A 164 9.63 12.27 9.30
CA ILE A 164 8.19 12.51 9.22
C ILE A 164 7.44 11.43 10.00
N GLU A 165 6.35 11.77 10.69
CA GLU A 165 5.52 10.76 11.37
C GLU A 165 4.96 9.76 10.36
N GLU A 166 5.10 8.47 10.65
CA GLU A 166 4.90 7.37 9.68
C GLU A 166 3.46 7.32 9.15
N THR A 167 2.46 7.54 10.01
CA THR A 167 1.03 7.51 9.63
C THR A 167 0.71 8.66 8.68
N TRP A 168 1.16 9.88 9.02
CA TRP A 168 1.05 11.07 8.18
C TRP A 168 1.76 10.90 6.83
N MET A 169 2.99 10.37 6.87
CA MET A 169 3.78 10.13 5.66
C MET A 169 3.07 9.16 4.71
N VAL A 170 2.77 7.94 5.17
CA VAL A 170 2.26 6.87 4.30
C VAL A 170 0.81 7.12 3.87
N ASN A 171 -0.06 7.58 4.77
CA ASN A 171 -1.49 7.69 4.47
C ASN A 171 -1.82 8.97 3.69
N TYR A 172 -1.02 10.02 3.83
CA TYR A 172 -1.31 11.33 3.26
C TYR A 172 -0.18 11.85 2.38
N LEU A 173 0.98 12.21 2.96
CA LEU A 173 2.02 12.97 2.25
C LEU A 173 2.58 12.22 1.03
N ALA A 174 2.72 10.90 1.14
CA ALA A 174 3.17 10.05 0.04
C ALA A 174 2.21 10.06 -1.15
N ASN A 175 0.89 10.05 -0.88
CA ASN A 175 -0.14 10.11 -1.91
C ASN A 175 -0.20 11.50 -2.56
N PHE A 176 -0.07 12.56 -1.75
CA PHE A 176 0.08 13.93 -2.23
C PHE A 176 1.26 14.04 -3.21
N HIS A 177 2.44 13.61 -2.77
CA HIS A 177 3.68 13.69 -3.56
C HIS A 177 3.60 12.84 -4.85
N LEU A 178 3.07 11.62 -4.75
CA LEU A 178 2.89 10.73 -5.89
C LEU A 178 1.99 11.36 -6.95
N LEU A 179 0.81 11.86 -6.57
CA LEU A 179 -0.14 12.46 -7.51
C LEU A 179 0.34 13.82 -8.06
N ALA A 180 1.07 14.61 -7.27
CA ALA A 180 1.66 15.85 -7.74
C ALA A 180 2.64 15.59 -8.91
N ILE A 181 3.53 14.60 -8.78
CA ILE A 181 4.48 14.24 -9.84
C ILE A 181 3.79 13.54 -11.01
N LEU A 182 2.81 12.67 -10.76
CA LEU A 182 2.06 11.98 -11.83
C LEU A 182 1.03 12.86 -12.55
N SER A 183 0.77 14.08 -12.06
CA SER A 183 -0.22 15.01 -12.62
C SER A 183 -0.11 15.19 -14.15
N PRO A 184 1.08 15.36 -14.75
CA PRO A 184 1.22 15.45 -16.20
C PRO A 184 0.77 14.17 -16.93
N ALA A 185 1.12 12.99 -16.41
CA ALA A 185 0.71 11.71 -17.02
C ALA A 185 -0.80 11.45 -16.92
N ILE A 186 -1.44 11.90 -15.82
CA ILE A 186 -2.90 11.86 -15.65
C ILE A 186 -3.57 12.78 -16.68
N LYS A 187 -3.05 13.99 -16.86
CA LYS A 187 -3.58 15.01 -17.77
C LYS A 187 -3.36 14.67 -19.25
N ALA A 188 -2.28 13.97 -19.57
CA ALA A 188 -1.92 13.59 -20.93
C ALA A 188 -2.81 12.48 -21.52
N GLN A 189 -3.69 11.85 -20.72
CA GLN A 189 -4.55 10.78 -21.24
C GLN A 189 -5.56 11.33 -22.26
N PRO A 190 -5.82 10.60 -23.37
CA PRO A 190 -6.79 10.98 -24.39
C PRO A 190 -8.20 11.21 -23.82
N PHE A 191 -8.97 12.11 -24.42
CA PHE A 191 -10.27 12.57 -23.90
C PHE A 191 -11.33 11.46 -23.80
N ASP A 192 -11.25 10.42 -24.63
CA ASP A 192 -12.15 9.27 -24.64
C ASP A 192 -11.91 8.31 -23.46
N ARG A 193 -10.82 8.50 -22.71
CA ARG A 193 -10.51 7.71 -21.53
C ARG A 193 -11.23 8.25 -20.31
N ASP A 194 -11.73 7.34 -19.49
CA ASP A 194 -12.29 7.63 -18.18
C ASP A 194 -11.20 7.39 -17.14
N VAL A 195 -10.55 8.46 -16.69
CA VAL A 195 -9.40 8.38 -15.78
C VAL A 195 -9.88 8.57 -14.35
N ARG A 196 -9.72 7.55 -13.49
CA ARG A 196 -10.23 7.57 -12.11
C ARG A 196 -9.13 7.47 -11.07
N ILE A 197 -9.12 8.40 -10.14
CA ILE A 197 -8.23 8.40 -8.97
C ILE A 197 -9.09 8.03 -7.76
N ILE A 198 -8.99 6.78 -7.33
CA ILE A 198 -9.80 6.23 -6.24
C ILE A 198 -9.01 6.36 -4.94
N MET A 199 -9.48 7.20 -4.02
CA MET A 199 -8.85 7.44 -2.72
C MET A 199 -9.58 6.68 -1.62
N ALA A 200 -8.91 5.72 -0.98
CA ALA A 200 -9.47 4.98 0.14
C ALA A 200 -9.42 5.82 1.44
N THR A 201 -10.56 6.41 1.79
CA THR A 201 -10.78 7.10 3.07
C THR A 201 -11.47 6.15 4.07
N CYS A 202 -11.82 6.63 5.25
CA CYS A 202 -12.66 5.90 6.21
C CYS A 202 -13.31 6.86 7.21
N SER A 203 -14.39 6.44 7.85
CA SER A 203 -15.15 7.24 8.84
C SER A 203 -14.33 7.86 9.97
N SER A 204 -13.10 7.40 10.22
CA SER A 204 -12.17 8.02 11.16
C SER A 204 -11.88 9.50 10.88
N TYR A 205 -11.99 9.97 9.61
CA TYR A 205 -11.81 11.40 9.30
C TYR A 205 -12.84 12.27 10.03
N ILE A 206 -14.02 11.74 10.34
CA ILE A 206 -15.13 12.46 10.99
C ILE A 206 -14.71 12.95 12.38
N GLY A 207 -14.03 12.09 13.15
CA GLY A 207 -13.56 12.41 14.50
C GLY A 207 -12.19 13.09 14.58
N SER A 208 -11.63 13.53 13.45
CA SER A 208 -10.32 14.19 13.45
C SER A 208 -10.37 15.60 14.06
N PRO A 209 -9.34 16.04 14.79
CA PRO A 209 -9.12 17.46 15.03
C PRO A 209 -9.01 18.25 13.71
N SER A 210 -9.30 19.55 13.76
CA SER A 210 -9.21 20.44 12.60
C SER A 210 -7.78 20.49 12.05
N LEU A 211 -7.63 20.55 10.73
CA LEU A 211 -6.31 20.74 10.09
C LEU A 211 -5.82 22.19 10.18
N ARG A 212 -6.71 23.15 10.50
CA ARG A 212 -6.33 24.57 10.63
C ARG A 212 -5.32 24.80 11.76
N GLU A 213 -5.46 24.02 12.83
CA GLU A 213 -4.61 24.08 14.00
C GLU A 213 -3.36 23.20 13.81
N PRO A 214 -2.18 23.71 14.18
CA PRO A 214 -0.96 22.90 14.17
C PRO A 214 -1.10 21.74 15.15
N THR A 215 -0.35 20.66 14.89
CA THR A 215 -0.31 19.55 15.83
C THR A 215 0.40 20.01 17.10
N VAL A 216 -0.30 20.08 18.22
CA VAL A 216 0.30 20.47 19.51
C VAL A 216 1.25 19.37 19.97
N ASP A 217 2.49 19.71 20.29
CA ASP A 217 3.46 18.76 20.82
C ASP A 217 2.92 18.10 22.10
N GLY A 218 2.98 16.77 22.16
CA GLY A 218 2.42 15.98 23.27
C GLY A 218 0.96 15.52 23.12
N SER A 219 0.20 16.04 22.14
CA SER A 219 -1.18 15.62 21.86
C SER A 219 -1.30 14.37 20.96
N TRP A 220 -0.17 13.75 20.62
CA TRP A 220 -0.16 12.61 19.69
C TRP A 220 -0.82 11.39 20.32
N SER A 221 -1.82 10.84 19.62
CA SER A 221 -2.36 9.51 19.88
C SER A 221 -2.45 8.72 18.57
N PRO A 222 -2.36 7.38 18.59
CA PRO A 222 -2.50 6.58 17.38
C PRO A 222 -3.80 6.83 16.61
N SER A 223 -4.92 6.99 17.33
CA SER A 223 -6.24 7.29 16.73
C SER A 223 -6.29 8.69 16.13
N THR A 224 -5.76 9.69 16.83
CA THR A 224 -5.73 11.08 16.35
C THR A 224 -4.87 11.21 15.10
N ALA A 225 -3.67 10.60 15.09
CA ALA A 225 -2.77 10.62 13.93
C ALA A 225 -3.42 9.96 12.70
N TYR A 226 -4.05 8.80 12.88
CA TYR A 226 -4.75 8.12 11.80
C TYR A 226 -5.94 8.93 11.28
N ALA A 227 -6.81 9.43 12.17
CA ALA A 227 -7.95 10.27 11.81
C ALA A 227 -7.51 11.53 11.06
N ARG A 228 -6.48 12.22 11.55
CA ARG A 228 -5.91 13.43 10.93
C ARG A 228 -5.34 13.14 9.55
N SER A 229 -4.64 12.01 9.37
CA SER A 229 -4.12 11.60 8.06
C SER A 229 -5.24 11.33 7.03
N LYS A 230 -6.36 10.75 7.47
CA LYS A 230 -7.53 10.50 6.59
C LYS A 230 -8.32 11.76 6.28
N LEU A 231 -8.40 12.71 7.23
CA LEU A 231 -8.94 14.03 6.97
C LEU A 231 -8.07 14.77 5.94
N ALA A 232 -6.75 14.80 6.13
CA ALA A 232 -5.81 15.45 5.21
C ALA A 232 -5.88 14.86 3.79
N LEU A 233 -5.92 13.54 3.65
CA LEU A 233 -6.12 12.88 2.36
C LEU A 233 -7.44 13.30 1.69
N THR A 234 -8.51 13.44 2.47
CA THR A 234 -9.83 13.82 1.94
C THR A 234 -9.84 15.27 1.49
N VAL A 235 -9.30 16.20 2.29
CA VAL A 235 -9.14 17.62 1.94
C VAL A 235 -8.27 17.79 0.70
N PHE A 236 -7.13 17.11 0.66
CA PHE A 236 -6.27 17.12 -0.52
C PHE A 236 -6.96 16.57 -1.77
N GLY A 237 -7.69 15.46 -1.68
CA GLY A 237 -8.37 14.93 -2.85
C GLY A 237 -9.42 15.90 -3.42
N GLN A 238 -10.10 16.67 -2.56
CA GLN A 238 -11.05 17.71 -2.98
C GLN A 238 -10.30 18.86 -3.68
N ALA A 239 -9.18 19.31 -3.10
CA ALA A 239 -8.31 20.31 -3.73
C ALA A 239 -7.76 19.82 -5.07
N PHE A 240 -7.29 18.58 -5.13
CA PHE A 240 -6.74 17.96 -6.33
C PHE A 240 -7.79 17.86 -7.44
N GLN A 241 -9.04 17.52 -7.10
CA GLN A 241 -10.16 17.57 -8.05
C GLN A 241 -10.33 18.98 -8.64
N LYS A 242 -10.33 20.03 -7.81
CA LYS A 242 -10.40 21.42 -8.28
C LYS A 242 -9.23 21.79 -9.19
N HIS A 243 -8.02 21.31 -8.89
CA HIS A 243 -6.85 21.49 -9.75
C HIS A 243 -6.96 20.75 -11.10
N LEU A 244 -7.64 19.61 -11.14
CA LEU A 244 -7.95 18.93 -12.40
C LEU A 244 -9.00 19.70 -13.21
N ASP A 245 -10.06 20.19 -12.56
CA ASP A 245 -11.16 20.90 -13.23
C ASP A 245 -10.72 22.25 -13.83
N THR A 246 -9.74 22.91 -13.19
CA THR A 246 -9.16 24.18 -13.67
C THR A 246 -8.14 24.02 -14.80
N TYR A 247 -7.66 22.80 -15.06
CA TYR A 247 -6.68 22.55 -16.10
C TYR A 247 -7.32 22.65 -17.49
N LYS A 248 -6.83 23.60 -18.30
CA LYS A 248 -7.21 23.71 -19.72
C LYS A 248 -6.38 22.75 -20.56
N ARG A 249 -7.05 21.75 -21.13
CA ARG A 249 -6.40 20.78 -22.01
C ARG A 249 -6.00 21.42 -23.34
N PRO A 250 -4.93 20.94 -24.00
CA PRO A 250 -4.54 21.42 -25.34
C PRO A 250 -5.63 21.25 -26.40
N ASP A 251 -6.48 20.22 -26.26
CA ASP A 251 -7.59 19.91 -27.15
C ASP A 251 -8.87 20.73 -26.85
N GLN A 252 -8.84 21.63 -25.84
CA GLN A 252 -9.98 22.45 -25.38
C GLN A 252 -11.20 21.65 -24.90
N LEU A 253 -11.04 20.35 -24.67
CA LEU A 253 -12.08 19.48 -24.10
C LEU A 253 -12.03 19.54 -22.57
N PRO A 254 -13.14 19.17 -21.87
CA PRO A 254 -13.14 19.09 -20.42
C PRO A 254 -12.16 18.04 -19.91
N MET A 255 -11.67 18.23 -18.68
CA MET A 255 -10.81 17.24 -18.03
C MET A 255 -11.56 15.92 -17.82
N ASN A 256 -10.93 14.82 -18.23
CA ASN A 256 -11.49 13.47 -18.15
C ASN A 256 -11.02 12.67 -16.91
N ALA A 257 -10.17 13.28 -16.08
CA ALA A 257 -9.67 12.69 -14.84
C ALA A 257 -10.51 13.15 -13.65
N LYS A 258 -10.87 12.21 -12.78
CA LYS A 258 -11.74 12.47 -11.62
C LYS A 258 -11.21 11.78 -10.38
N VAL A 259 -11.30 12.46 -9.25
CA VAL A 259 -11.07 11.91 -7.92
C VAL A 259 -12.38 11.33 -7.40
N ILE A 260 -12.35 10.09 -6.90
CA ILE A 260 -13.48 9.42 -6.26
C ILE A 260 -13.01 8.90 -4.90
N PHE A 261 -13.70 9.26 -3.84
CA PHE A 261 -13.41 8.77 -2.51
C PHE A 261 -14.20 7.50 -2.22
N VAL A 262 -13.58 6.59 -1.48
CA VAL A 262 -14.22 5.34 -1.08
C VAL A 262 -14.05 5.11 0.41
N ASP A 263 -15.15 4.87 1.12
CA ASP A 263 -15.16 4.28 2.46
C ASP A 263 -15.49 2.77 2.34
N PRO A 264 -14.50 1.87 2.49
CA PRO A 264 -14.73 0.44 2.44
C PRO A 264 -15.45 -0.10 3.69
N GLY A 265 -15.52 0.72 4.75
CA GLY A 265 -16.03 0.32 6.05
C GLY A 265 -15.08 -0.61 6.82
N PRO A 266 -15.43 -0.92 8.08
CA PRO A 266 -14.59 -1.70 8.97
C PRO A 266 -14.49 -3.15 8.47
N SER A 267 -13.27 -3.55 8.11
CA SER A 267 -12.98 -4.83 7.47
C SER A 267 -11.89 -5.59 8.21
N ARG A 268 -11.96 -6.92 8.20
CA ARG A 268 -10.98 -7.84 8.82
C ARG A 268 -9.67 -7.88 8.01
N THR A 269 -8.96 -6.77 7.97
CA THR A 269 -7.64 -6.64 7.36
C THR A 269 -6.53 -6.93 8.37
N PRO A 270 -5.29 -7.21 7.93
CA PRO A 270 -4.15 -7.34 8.83
C PRO A 270 -3.94 -6.10 9.71
N GLY A 271 -4.17 -4.90 9.17
CA GLY A 271 -4.12 -3.64 9.93
C GLY A 271 -5.19 -3.56 11.04
N MET A 272 -6.44 -3.89 10.72
CA MET A 272 -7.53 -3.93 11.72
C MET A 272 -7.28 -4.98 12.79
N ARG A 273 -6.79 -6.17 12.41
CA ARG A 273 -6.40 -7.21 13.36
C ARG A 273 -5.29 -6.73 14.30
N ARG A 274 -4.24 -6.09 13.77
CA ARG A 274 -3.16 -5.53 14.59
C ARG A 274 -3.67 -4.46 15.57
N TRP A 275 -4.65 -3.65 15.15
CA TRP A 275 -5.27 -2.64 16.00
C TRP A 275 -6.12 -3.25 17.12
N LEU A 276 -7.01 -4.21 16.82
CA LEU A 276 -7.84 -4.90 17.81
C LEU A 276 -7.02 -5.68 18.84
N THR A 277 -5.90 -6.25 18.41
CA THR A 277 -4.97 -7.01 19.28
C THR A 277 -4.00 -6.10 20.05
N ARG A 278 -4.08 -4.78 19.86
CA ARG A 278 -3.14 -3.78 20.40
C ARG A 278 -1.68 -4.08 20.04
N GLY A 279 -1.45 -4.83 18.95
CA GLY A 279 -0.13 -5.28 18.53
C GLY A 279 0.55 -6.27 19.47
N SER A 280 -0.17 -6.92 20.40
CA SER A 280 0.41 -7.86 21.37
C SER A 280 -0.03 -9.32 21.11
N LEU A 281 0.82 -10.29 21.52
CA LEU A 281 0.50 -11.71 21.41
C LEU A 281 -0.68 -12.12 22.30
N PHE A 282 -0.78 -11.54 23.51
CA PHE A 282 -1.93 -11.77 24.40
C PHE A 282 -3.24 -11.25 23.77
N GLY A 283 -3.22 -10.05 23.20
CA GLY A 283 -4.35 -9.53 22.44
C GLY A 283 -4.72 -10.39 21.24
N LEU A 284 -3.72 -11.00 20.58
CA LEU A 284 -3.96 -11.95 19.49
C LEU A 284 -4.64 -13.23 19.98
N ALA A 285 -4.24 -13.77 21.13
CA ALA A 285 -4.90 -14.92 21.74
C ALA A 285 -6.39 -14.63 22.04
N ILE A 286 -6.69 -13.48 22.65
CA ILE A 286 -8.07 -13.02 22.89
C ILE A 286 -8.84 -12.88 21.57
N TYR A 287 -8.23 -12.29 20.55
CA TYR A 287 -8.86 -12.14 19.23
C TYR A 287 -9.22 -13.49 18.59
N VAL A 288 -8.37 -14.50 18.73
CA VAL A 288 -8.61 -15.84 18.20
C VAL A 288 -9.72 -16.54 18.98
N LEU A 289 -9.67 -16.50 20.32
CA LEU A 289 -10.72 -17.09 21.17
C LEU A 289 -12.09 -16.43 20.92
N GLY A 290 -12.11 -15.11 20.72
CA GLY A 290 -13.31 -14.33 20.44
C GLY A 290 -13.64 -14.17 18.95
N TYR A 291 -13.08 -14.96 18.03
CA TYR A 291 -13.13 -14.69 16.58
C TYR A 291 -14.54 -14.55 16.00
N ALA A 292 -15.56 -15.18 16.62
CA ALA A 292 -16.96 -15.03 16.25
C ALA A 292 -17.41 -13.55 16.25
N PHE A 293 -16.94 -12.73 17.19
CA PHE A 293 -17.30 -11.30 17.29
C PHE A 293 -16.77 -10.46 16.12
N PRO A 294 -15.45 -10.40 15.82
CA PRO A 294 -14.98 -9.68 14.64
C PRO A 294 -15.50 -10.32 13.35
N TRP A 295 -15.73 -11.63 13.28
CA TRP A 295 -16.37 -12.26 12.12
C TRP A 295 -17.79 -11.74 11.88
N LEU A 296 -18.57 -11.59 12.94
CA LEU A 296 -19.95 -11.12 12.91
C LEU A 296 -20.03 -9.62 12.61
N LEU A 297 -19.21 -8.80 13.26
CA LEU A 297 -19.30 -7.33 13.22
C LEU A 297 -18.53 -6.68 12.07
N LEU A 298 -17.46 -7.31 11.58
CA LEU A 298 -16.60 -6.73 10.55
C LEU A 298 -16.80 -7.41 9.20
N LYS A 299 -16.62 -6.64 8.14
CA LYS A 299 -16.61 -7.13 6.76
C LYS A 299 -15.43 -8.06 6.52
N SER A 300 -15.58 -9.00 5.57
CA SER A 300 -14.38 -9.59 4.96
C SER A 300 -13.67 -8.53 4.10
N PRO A 301 -12.36 -8.65 3.85
CA PRO A 301 -11.68 -7.77 2.91
C PRO A 301 -12.35 -7.73 1.52
N PHE A 302 -12.99 -8.83 1.09
CA PHE A 302 -13.69 -8.92 -0.18
C PHE A 302 -14.92 -8.02 -0.21
N ARG A 303 -15.69 -8.01 0.90
CA ARG A 303 -16.83 -7.13 1.09
C ARG A 303 -16.39 -5.66 1.19
N GLY A 304 -15.24 -5.39 1.81
CA GLY A 304 -14.66 -4.05 1.85
C GLY A 304 -14.21 -3.54 0.47
N ALA A 305 -13.74 -4.43 -0.41
CA ALA A 305 -13.31 -4.09 -1.77
C ALA A 305 -14.48 -3.67 -2.69
N GLN A 306 -15.72 -4.00 -2.35
CA GLN A 306 -16.88 -3.76 -3.21
C GLN A 306 -17.09 -2.29 -3.53
N SER A 307 -16.92 -1.38 -2.56
CA SER A 307 -17.03 0.06 -2.83
C SER A 307 -15.92 0.56 -3.78
N ILE A 308 -14.72 -0.04 -3.73
CA ILE A 308 -13.62 0.29 -4.66
C ILE A 308 -13.95 -0.23 -6.06
N LEU A 309 -14.47 -1.45 -6.15
CA LEU A 309 -14.90 -2.04 -7.43
C LEU A 309 -16.06 -1.26 -8.05
N TYR A 310 -17.05 -0.86 -7.24
CA TYR A 310 -18.12 0.02 -7.69
C TYR A 310 -17.56 1.35 -8.21
N ALA A 311 -16.68 2.01 -7.43
CA ALA A 311 -16.02 3.25 -7.86
C ALA A 311 -15.20 3.11 -9.15
N ALA A 312 -14.63 1.93 -9.42
CA ALA A 312 -13.87 1.65 -10.64
C ALA A 312 -14.75 1.30 -11.84
N MET A 313 -15.85 0.58 -11.62
CA MET A 313 -16.61 -0.09 -12.69
C MET A 313 -17.89 0.65 -13.06
N GLU A 314 -18.50 1.36 -12.12
CA GLU A 314 -19.81 1.98 -12.31
C GLU A 314 -19.77 3.05 -13.41
N SER A 315 -20.64 2.93 -14.42
CA SER A 315 -20.66 3.83 -15.57
C SER A 315 -21.27 5.19 -15.25
N SER A 316 -22.22 5.26 -14.31
CA SER A 316 -22.80 6.53 -13.85
C SER A 316 -21.74 7.45 -13.20
N LEU A 317 -20.67 6.89 -12.65
CA LEU A 317 -19.53 7.65 -12.14
C LEU A 317 -18.59 8.19 -13.25
N ALA A 318 -18.68 7.66 -14.48
CA ALA A 318 -17.92 8.19 -15.61
C ALA A 318 -18.44 9.58 -16.04
N VAL A 319 -19.73 9.86 -15.81
CA VAL A 319 -20.38 11.13 -16.13
C VAL A 319 -20.47 12.00 -14.86
N GLY A 320 -20.45 13.32 -15.02
CA GLY A 320 -20.59 14.29 -13.91
C GLY A 320 -19.26 14.69 -13.25
N HIS A 321 -19.35 15.31 -12.08
CA HIS A 321 -18.21 15.88 -11.36
C HIS A 321 -17.41 14.81 -10.58
N GLY A 322 -16.13 15.10 -10.30
CA GLY A 322 -15.35 14.32 -9.34
C GLY A 322 -15.63 14.76 -7.90
N GLY A 323 -14.82 14.31 -6.95
CA GLY A 323 -14.96 14.68 -5.53
C GLY A 323 -16.10 13.96 -4.79
N ARG A 324 -16.68 12.91 -5.36
CA ARG A 324 -17.77 12.12 -4.76
C ARG A 324 -17.27 11.08 -3.76
N LEU A 325 -18.05 10.81 -2.71
CA LEU A 325 -17.76 9.76 -1.72
C LEU A 325 -18.68 8.55 -1.93
N ILE A 326 -18.07 7.38 -2.07
CA ILE A 326 -18.75 6.10 -2.24
C ILE A 326 -18.61 5.27 -0.98
N LYS A 327 -19.74 4.77 -0.47
CA LYS A 327 -19.81 3.87 0.68
C LYS A 327 -20.92 2.86 0.44
N GLU A 328 -20.71 1.58 0.77
CA GLU A 328 -21.70 0.52 0.48
C GLU A 328 -22.18 0.48 -0.99
N CYS A 329 -21.29 0.72 -1.97
CA CYS A 329 -21.66 0.80 -3.39
C CYS A 329 -22.77 1.84 -3.68
N MET A 330 -22.81 2.93 -2.92
CA MET A 330 -23.71 4.06 -3.14
C MET A 330 -22.97 5.38 -2.87
N GLU A 331 -23.40 6.43 -3.56
CA GLU A 331 -22.91 7.79 -3.30
C GLU A 331 -23.49 8.31 -1.98
N VAL A 332 -22.64 8.93 -1.16
CA VAL A 332 -23.00 9.51 0.13
C VAL A 332 -22.33 10.87 0.29
N ASP A 333 -22.97 11.75 1.05
CA ASP A 333 -22.36 13.03 1.40
C ASP A 333 -21.26 12.88 2.46
N PHE A 334 -20.31 13.80 2.43
CA PHE A 334 -19.34 13.91 3.51
C PHE A 334 -19.99 14.44 4.78
N ALA A 335 -19.71 13.79 5.91
CA ALA A 335 -20.25 14.21 7.21
C ALA A 335 -19.67 15.52 7.77
N ARG A 336 -18.55 16.03 7.24
CA ARG A 336 -17.92 17.27 7.74
C ARG A 336 -18.04 18.40 6.72
N GLY A 337 -18.43 19.59 7.20
CA GLY A 337 -18.54 20.80 6.38
C GLY A 337 -17.19 21.47 6.08
N ASP A 338 -16.19 21.29 6.94
CA ASP A 338 -14.85 21.87 6.76
C ASP A 338 -14.11 21.31 5.54
N LEU A 339 -14.53 20.18 4.98
CA LEU A 339 -13.99 19.65 3.71
C LEU A 339 -14.24 20.57 2.51
N ARG A 340 -15.18 21.53 2.62
CA ARG A 340 -15.47 22.53 1.58
C ARG A 340 -14.67 23.83 1.77
N ASP A 341 -13.85 23.91 2.81
CA ASP A 341 -13.03 25.09 3.13
C ASP A 341 -11.78 25.17 2.24
N ASP A 342 -11.80 26.12 1.31
CA ASP A 342 -10.72 26.35 0.36
C ASP A 342 -9.46 26.93 0.99
N GLU A 343 -9.57 27.70 2.07
CA GLU A 343 -8.41 28.26 2.76
C GLU A 343 -7.64 27.16 3.48
N MET A 344 -8.35 26.26 4.16
CA MET A 344 -7.74 25.10 4.80
C MET A 344 -7.08 24.17 3.77
N ALA A 345 -7.74 23.93 2.64
CA ALA A 345 -7.21 23.11 1.56
C ALA A 345 -5.93 23.72 0.97
N LYS A 346 -5.93 25.04 0.70
CA LYS A 346 -4.76 25.77 0.20
C LYS A 346 -3.61 25.74 1.20
N LYS A 347 -3.87 26.03 2.47
CA LYS A 347 -2.86 26.00 3.53
C LYS A 347 -2.23 24.61 3.66
N LEU A 348 -3.05 23.56 3.68
CA LEU A 348 -2.58 22.18 3.74
C LEU A 348 -1.68 21.82 2.54
N TRP A 349 -2.04 22.31 1.34
CA TRP A 349 -1.26 22.11 0.13
C TRP A 349 0.12 22.78 0.23
N GLU A 350 0.16 24.07 0.55
CA GLU A 350 1.40 24.85 0.69
C GLU A 350 2.32 24.28 1.77
N GLU A 351 1.77 23.90 2.93
CA GLU A 351 2.53 23.26 4.01
C GLU A 351 3.10 21.91 3.58
N SER A 352 2.36 21.13 2.78
CA SER A 352 2.81 19.83 2.29
C SER A 352 3.93 19.97 1.27
N ASP A 353 3.81 20.91 0.32
CA ASP A 353 4.87 21.21 -0.64
C ASP A 353 6.14 21.70 0.06
N ALA A 354 6.02 22.64 0.99
CA ALA A 354 7.15 23.16 1.76
C ALA A 354 7.82 22.06 2.61
N LEU A 355 7.03 21.17 3.22
CA LEU A 355 7.56 20.04 3.98
C LEU A 355 8.32 19.07 3.08
N ILE A 356 7.79 18.75 1.89
CA ILE A 356 8.44 17.88 0.91
C ILE A 356 9.75 18.50 0.45
N GLU A 357 9.74 19.76 0.02
CA GLU A 357 10.94 20.44 -0.46
C GLU A 357 12.04 20.46 0.60
N ARG A 358 11.70 20.84 1.84
CA ARG A 358 12.65 20.84 2.96
C ARG A 358 13.21 19.45 3.22
N THR A 359 12.36 18.43 3.22
CA THR A 359 12.73 17.05 3.53
C THR A 359 13.58 16.42 2.42
N GLU A 360 13.24 16.68 1.16
CA GLU A 360 14.02 16.21 0.02
C GLU A 360 15.39 16.88 -0.05
N ASN A 361 15.46 18.19 0.20
CA ASN A 361 16.73 18.91 0.28
C ASN A 361 17.62 18.38 1.41
N ALA A 362 17.06 18.13 2.59
CA ALA A 362 17.79 17.54 3.72
C ALA A 362 18.24 16.11 3.40
N SER A 363 17.36 15.28 2.86
CA SER A 363 17.68 13.88 2.53
C SER A 363 18.67 13.76 1.36
N ALA A 364 18.64 14.68 0.39
CA ALA A 364 19.62 14.73 -0.69
C ALA A 364 21.02 15.05 -0.17
N LYS A 365 21.13 16.02 0.75
CA LYS A 365 22.40 16.31 1.44
C LYS A 365 22.90 15.12 2.25
N ALA A 366 22.02 14.46 2.99
CA ALA A 366 22.37 13.26 3.76
C ALA A 366 22.86 12.12 2.85
N ARG A 367 22.13 11.82 1.76
CA ARG A 367 22.55 10.80 0.78
C ARG A 367 23.87 11.13 0.08
N ALA A 368 24.11 12.40 -0.24
CA ALA A 368 25.38 12.83 -0.83
C ALA A 368 26.55 12.65 0.15
N ALA A 369 26.33 12.97 1.43
CA ALA A 369 27.32 12.73 2.49
C ALA A 369 27.58 11.23 2.72
N GLU A 370 26.53 10.40 2.77
CA GLU A 370 26.64 8.94 2.89
C GLU A 370 27.38 8.34 1.70
N LYS A 371 27.05 8.78 0.47
CA LYS A 371 27.75 8.33 -0.74
C LYS A 371 29.22 8.72 -0.71
N ALA A 372 29.54 9.97 -0.35
CA ALA A 372 30.93 10.42 -0.24
C ALA A 372 31.70 9.67 0.86
N ALA A 373 31.06 9.30 1.96
CA ALA A 373 31.66 8.48 3.01
C ALA A 373 31.93 7.05 2.53
N LYS A 374 30.98 6.45 1.81
CA LYS A 374 31.11 5.12 1.24
C LYS A 374 32.18 5.05 0.15
N ASP A 375 32.22 6.03 -0.76
CA ASP A 375 33.22 6.11 -1.81
C ASP A 375 34.64 6.20 -1.19
N LYS A 376 34.82 6.97 -0.11
CA LYS A 376 36.07 7.02 0.66
C LYS A 376 36.42 5.70 1.35
N GLU A 377 35.43 4.97 1.86
CA GLU A 377 35.64 3.66 2.48
C GLU A 377 36.03 2.60 1.44
N ASP A 378 35.37 2.60 0.29
CA ASP A 378 35.67 1.72 -0.85
C ASP A 378 37.07 2.03 -1.42
N GLU A 379 37.48 3.31 -1.48
CA GLU A 379 38.85 3.70 -1.85
C GLU A 379 39.89 3.20 -0.85
N LYS A 380 39.66 3.39 0.46
CA LYS A 380 40.55 2.86 1.51
C LYS A 380 40.65 1.35 1.47
N LYS A 381 39.55 0.65 1.18
CA LYS A 381 39.54 -0.81 1.05
C LYS A 381 40.37 -1.26 -0.15
N LYS A 382 40.19 -0.62 -1.31
CA LYS A 382 41.01 -0.88 -2.50
C LYS A 382 42.49 -0.58 -2.28
N GLU A 383 42.80 0.48 -1.53
CA GLU A 383 44.19 0.82 -1.19
C GLU A 383 44.81 -0.25 -0.27
N LYS A 384 44.08 -0.72 0.74
CA LYS A 384 44.53 -1.84 1.59
C LYS A 384 44.74 -3.13 0.79
N GLU A 385 43.80 -3.49 -0.08
CA GLU A 385 43.91 -4.67 -0.94
C GLU A 385 45.15 -4.57 -1.86
N ARG A 386 45.45 -3.39 -2.40
CA ARG A 386 46.68 -3.14 -3.19
C ARG A 386 47.95 -3.27 -2.35
N VAL A 387 47.96 -2.74 -1.12
CA VAL A 387 49.12 -2.85 -0.22
C VAL A 387 49.37 -4.32 0.14
N GLU A 388 48.33 -5.08 0.48
CA GLU A 388 48.44 -6.51 0.77
C GLU A 388 48.93 -7.32 -0.44
N GLU A 389 48.47 -6.99 -1.66
CA GLU A 389 48.96 -7.61 -2.89
C GLU A 389 50.45 -7.32 -3.15
N ILE A 390 50.88 -6.07 -2.93
CA ILE A 390 52.29 -5.67 -3.05
C ILE A 390 53.14 -6.38 -2.00
N GLU A 391 52.69 -6.44 -0.74
CA GLU A 391 53.40 -7.16 0.33
C GLU A 391 53.51 -8.66 -0.01
N GLY A 392 52.45 -9.28 -0.51
CA GLY A 392 52.46 -10.67 -0.98
C GLY A 392 53.46 -10.91 -2.12
N LEU A 393 53.54 -10.00 -3.09
CA LEU A 393 54.54 -10.04 -4.17
C LEU A 393 55.97 -9.89 -3.64
N VAL A 394 56.20 -8.95 -2.73
CA VAL A 394 57.51 -8.71 -2.10
C VAL A 394 57.97 -9.94 -1.31
N ASP A 395 57.08 -10.56 -0.54
CA ASP A 395 57.38 -11.79 0.20
C ASP A 395 57.69 -12.97 -0.73
N THR A 396 56.98 -13.08 -1.85
CA THR A 396 57.26 -14.09 -2.87
C THR A 396 58.63 -13.89 -3.50
N ILE A 397 58.98 -12.65 -3.84
CA ILE A 397 60.32 -12.28 -4.34
C ILE A 397 61.40 -12.58 -3.29
N ARG A 398 61.15 -12.26 -2.02
CA ARG A 398 62.10 -12.50 -0.91
C ARG A 398 62.35 -14.00 -0.72
N LYS A 399 61.31 -14.82 -0.72
CA LYS A 399 61.40 -16.30 -0.68
C LYS A 399 62.14 -16.85 -1.91
N GLY A 400 61.88 -16.29 -3.09
CA GLY A 400 62.59 -16.63 -4.33
C GLY A 400 64.10 -16.35 -4.26
N LYS A 401 64.49 -15.15 -3.77
CA LYS A 401 65.89 -14.76 -3.57
C LYS A 401 66.58 -15.63 -2.51
N GLN A 402 65.90 -15.97 -1.42
CA GLN A 402 66.46 -16.89 -0.41
C GLN A 402 66.70 -18.30 -0.95
N LYS A 403 65.76 -18.85 -1.74
CA LYS A 403 65.95 -20.13 -2.43
C LYS A 403 67.13 -20.09 -3.42
N GLN A 404 67.29 -19.00 -4.17
CA GLN A 404 68.46 -18.82 -5.04
C GLN A 404 69.78 -18.73 -4.27
N LYS A 405 69.78 -18.04 -3.12
CA LYS A 405 70.97 -17.93 -2.26
C LYS A 405 71.36 -19.28 -1.67
N GLN A 406 70.40 -20.05 -1.16
CA GLN A 406 70.63 -21.42 -0.69
C GLN A 406 71.13 -22.33 -1.82
N LYS A 407 70.58 -22.21 -3.03
CA LYS A 407 71.05 -22.98 -4.19
C LYS A 407 72.51 -22.64 -4.55
N ARG A 408 72.89 -21.36 -4.55
CA ARG A 408 74.29 -20.91 -4.76
C ARG A 408 75.25 -21.37 -3.64
N GLU A 409 74.81 -21.37 -2.38
CA GLU A 409 75.59 -21.90 -1.25
C GLU A 409 75.76 -23.43 -1.35
N THR A 410 74.76 -24.14 -1.87
CA THR A 410 74.83 -25.59 -2.11
C THR A 410 75.77 -25.92 -3.28
N ASP A 411 75.69 -25.17 -4.38
CA ASP A 411 76.55 -25.34 -5.55
C ASP A 411 78.01 -24.99 -5.26
N SER A 412 78.27 -23.94 -4.47
CA SER A 412 79.63 -23.59 -4.01
C SER A 412 80.22 -24.61 -3.03
N ARG A 413 79.41 -25.25 -2.18
CA ARG A 413 79.84 -26.40 -1.35
C ARG A 413 80.21 -27.62 -2.20
N LYS A 414 79.43 -27.92 -3.26
CA LYS A 414 79.77 -28.98 -4.22
C LYS A 414 81.08 -28.71 -4.97
N LEU A 415 81.33 -27.47 -5.37
CA LEU A 415 82.59 -27.03 -6.01
C LEU A 415 83.81 -27.14 -5.07
N LYS A 416 83.64 -26.89 -3.77
CA LYS A 416 84.71 -27.12 -2.77
C LYS A 416 84.99 -28.60 -2.54
N SER A 417 83.96 -29.45 -2.46
CA SER A 417 84.15 -30.91 -2.33
C SER A 417 84.74 -31.58 -3.58
N GLY A 418 84.62 -30.94 -4.75
CA GLY A 418 85.26 -31.41 -5.99
C GLY A 418 86.75 -31.08 -6.08
N LYS A 419 87.25 -30.11 -5.30
CA LYS A 419 88.68 -29.74 -5.27
C LYS A 419 89.51 -30.53 -4.25
N GLU A 420 88.89 -31.28 -3.35
CA GLU A 420 89.57 -32.22 -2.43
C GLU A 420 89.72 -33.64 -3.02
N LYS A 421 89.38 -33.83 -4.30
CA LYS A 421 89.54 -35.11 -5.03
C LYS A 421 90.48 -35.03 -6.25
N MET A 422 91.42 -34.08 -6.26
CA MET A 422 92.58 -34.11 -7.17
C MET A 422 93.86 -34.26 -6.39
#